data_AF-A0A6A9UTB2-F1
#
_entry.id   AF-A0A6A9UTB2-F1
#
_cell.length_a   1.000
_cell.length_b   1.000
_cell.length_c   1.000
_cell.angle_alpha   90.00
_cell.angle_beta   90.00
_cell.angle_gamma   90.00
#
_symmetry.space_group_name_H-M   'P 1'
#
loop_
_entity.id
_entity.type
_entity.pdbx_description
1 polymer ?
#
loop_
_entity_poly.entity_id
_entity_poly.type
_entity_poly.pdbx_seq_one_letter_code
_entity_poly.pdbx_strand_id
1 'polypeptide(L)'
;ALASQGGSITQFQMWALSRQEDLFAETSAGFSRETLVEWFELWLGAMEDGVTPSADVASEYAGVPTNQGMMAVGLTLVSATGDNNTSDMQISLDQNGRGAVSMAPAPTGGAPQVVGANSWSIAENCTNVAAAAAFIDYFINSSEAAVTLDTQTGLPPVTSIAQELVASDEVAPSIKERIALYEELLARGATVDVWPDGTQQLVTQFTTQWEEVAFGQSTPEAAADAFIAQVETALSGF
;
A
#
# COMPACT_ATOMS: atom_id res chain seq x y z
N ALA A 1 -7.02 -7.09 17.94
CA ALA A 1 -7.23 -7.72 16.63
C ALA A 1 -6.37 -7.04 15.58
N LEU A 2 -5.97 -7.76 14.53
CA LEU A 2 -5.31 -7.25 13.33
C LEU A 2 -6.38 -6.95 12.26
N ALA A 3 -6.20 -5.93 11.43
CA ALA A 3 -7.01 -5.81 10.22
C ALA A 3 -6.61 -6.92 9.24
N SER A 4 -7.58 -7.68 8.73
CA SER A 4 -7.30 -8.73 7.75
C SER A 4 -6.66 -8.12 6.49
N GLN A 5 -5.58 -8.73 6.01
CA GLN A 5 -4.91 -8.32 4.77
C GLN A 5 -4.97 -9.41 3.68
N GLY A 6 -5.76 -10.47 3.87
CA GLY A 6 -5.77 -11.59 2.93
C GLY A 6 -6.08 -11.19 1.49
N GLY A 7 -6.90 -10.15 1.28
CA GLY A 7 -7.24 -9.58 -0.02
C GLY A 7 -6.36 -8.42 -0.48
N SER A 8 -5.26 -8.14 0.22
CA SER A 8 -4.34 -7.07 -0.15
C SER A 8 -3.17 -7.63 -0.96
N ILE A 9 -3.24 -7.46 -2.29
CA ILE A 9 -2.19 -7.91 -3.21
C ILE A 9 -0.83 -7.27 -2.91
N THR A 10 -0.80 -6.02 -2.45
CA THR A 10 0.46 -5.34 -2.08
C THR A 10 1.06 -5.93 -0.82
N GLN A 11 0.25 -6.37 0.15
CA GLN A 11 0.77 -7.10 1.32
C GLN A 11 1.22 -8.51 0.96
N PHE A 12 0.51 -9.18 0.05
CA PHE A 12 0.96 -10.45 -0.51
C PHE A 12 2.30 -10.31 -1.25
N GLN A 13 2.52 -9.23 -2.02
CA GLN A 13 3.80 -8.96 -2.65
C GLN A 13 4.93 -8.84 -1.62
N MET A 14 4.72 -8.11 -0.51
CA MET A 14 5.73 -8.03 0.56
C MET A 14 6.02 -9.41 1.17
N TRP A 15 4.98 -10.24 1.34
CA TRP A 15 5.13 -11.64 1.77
C TRP A 15 5.94 -12.49 0.78
N ALA A 16 5.66 -12.38 -0.52
CA ALA A 16 6.41 -13.07 -1.57
C ALA A 16 7.88 -12.65 -1.58
N LEU A 17 8.16 -11.34 -1.50
CA LEU A 17 9.52 -10.80 -1.38
C LEU A 17 10.25 -11.35 -0.14
N SER A 18 9.53 -11.52 0.97
CA SER A 18 10.09 -12.12 2.18
C SER A 18 10.59 -13.55 2.00
N ARG A 19 10.08 -14.23 0.96
CA ARG A 19 10.41 -15.60 0.56
C ARG A 19 11.33 -15.65 -0.66
N GLN A 20 11.94 -14.52 -1.04
CA GLN A 20 12.80 -14.39 -2.22
C GLN A 20 12.05 -14.67 -3.54
N GLU A 21 10.72 -14.46 -3.55
CA GLU A 21 9.86 -14.47 -4.73
C GLU A 21 9.48 -13.03 -5.12
N ASP A 22 8.72 -12.85 -6.20
CA ASP A 22 8.22 -11.56 -6.67
C ASP A 22 6.72 -11.64 -6.98
N LEU A 23 6.04 -10.52 -7.24
CA LEU A 23 4.65 -10.55 -7.67
C LEU A 23 4.53 -10.97 -9.15
N PHE A 24 5.44 -10.48 -10.00
CA PHE A 24 5.43 -10.72 -11.44
C PHE A 24 6.80 -11.19 -11.94
N ALA A 25 6.79 -12.15 -12.86
CA ALA A 25 7.91 -12.43 -13.76
C ALA A 25 7.63 -11.79 -15.13
N GLU A 26 8.47 -12.05 -16.14
CA GLU A 26 8.32 -11.44 -17.48
C GLU A 26 6.93 -11.71 -18.09
N THR A 27 6.43 -12.95 -18.00
CA THR A 27 5.16 -13.35 -18.62
C THR A 27 4.31 -14.28 -17.73
N SER A 28 4.60 -14.33 -16.43
CA SER A 28 3.93 -15.23 -15.49
C SER A 28 3.91 -14.63 -14.07
N ALA A 29 3.25 -15.33 -13.14
CA ALA A 29 3.42 -15.04 -11.72
C ALA A 29 4.91 -15.11 -11.32
N GLY A 30 5.34 -14.17 -10.47
CA GLY A 30 6.69 -14.15 -9.89
C GLY A 30 6.82 -14.99 -8.61
N PHE A 31 5.73 -15.64 -8.20
CA PHE A 31 5.60 -16.39 -6.95
C PHE A 31 5.14 -17.83 -7.21
N SER A 32 5.39 -18.71 -6.25
CA SER A 32 4.92 -20.10 -6.31
C SER A 32 3.45 -20.22 -5.90
N ARG A 33 2.76 -21.21 -6.46
CA ARG A 33 1.39 -21.53 -6.05
C ARG A 33 1.31 -21.80 -4.55
N GLU A 34 2.29 -22.51 -4.02
CA GLU A 34 2.42 -22.82 -2.61
C GLU A 34 2.48 -21.56 -1.74
N THR A 35 3.27 -20.55 -2.15
CA THR A 35 3.35 -19.27 -1.42
C THR A 35 1.99 -18.55 -1.34
N LEU A 36 1.19 -18.58 -2.41
CA LEU A 36 -0.14 -17.97 -2.41
C LEU A 36 -1.16 -18.77 -1.59
N VAL A 37 -1.10 -20.10 -1.64
CA VAL A 37 -1.93 -20.96 -0.78
C VAL A 37 -1.63 -20.68 0.70
N GLU A 38 -0.35 -20.70 1.08
CA GLU A 38 0.08 -20.40 2.45
C GLU A 38 -0.37 -19.01 2.92
N TRP A 39 -0.40 -18.01 2.02
CA TRP A 39 -0.91 -16.68 2.34
C TRP A 39 -2.40 -16.70 2.68
N PHE A 40 -3.22 -17.34 1.85
CA PHE A 40 -4.66 -17.44 2.12
C PHE A 40 -4.95 -18.28 3.37
N GLU A 41 -4.23 -19.38 3.59
CA GLU A 41 -4.34 -20.19 4.80
C GLU A 41 -3.95 -19.41 6.06
N LEU A 42 -2.89 -18.60 6.00
CA LEU A 42 -2.47 -17.73 7.10
C LEU A 42 -3.60 -16.80 7.56
N TRP A 43 -4.23 -16.10 6.61
CA TRP A 43 -5.30 -15.15 6.93
C TRP A 43 -6.61 -15.83 7.29
N LEU A 44 -6.92 -16.97 6.68
CA LEU A 44 -8.09 -17.77 7.03
C LEU A 44 -7.96 -18.28 8.46
N GLY A 45 -6.82 -18.87 8.83
CA GLY A 45 -6.54 -19.32 10.19
C GLY A 45 -6.55 -18.17 11.20
N ALA A 46 -5.95 -17.03 10.87
CA ALA A 46 -6.01 -15.84 11.74
C ALA A 46 -7.44 -15.34 11.98
N MET A 47 -8.32 -15.47 10.98
CA MET A 47 -9.74 -15.14 11.12
C MET A 47 -10.49 -16.17 11.97
N GLU A 48 -10.27 -17.46 11.73
CA GLU A 48 -10.89 -18.57 12.49
C GLU A 48 -10.48 -18.56 13.97
N ASP A 49 -9.23 -18.20 14.26
CA ASP A 49 -8.70 -18.04 15.62
C ASP A 49 -9.14 -16.71 16.28
N GLY A 50 -9.88 -15.85 15.57
CA GLY A 50 -10.38 -14.57 16.10
C GLY A 50 -9.31 -13.49 16.26
N VAL A 51 -8.16 -13.64 15.60
CA VAL A 51 -7.09 -12.64 15.59
C VAL A 51 -7.47 -11.45 14.71
N THR A 52 -8.19 -11.69 13.62
CA THR A 52 -8.81 -10.64 12.79
C THR A 52 -10.32 -10.59 12.99
N PRO A 53 -11.01 -9.48 12.65
CA PRO A 53 -12.45 -9.48 12.48
C PRO A 53 -12.92 -10.54 11.48
N SER A 54 -14.17 -11.00 11.60
CA SER A 54 -14.78 -11.92 10.64
C SER A 54 -14.95 -11.28 9.26
N ALA A 55 -15.16 -12.09 8.23
CA ALA A 55 -15.42 -11.61 6.87
C ALA A 55 -16.63 -10.65 6.81
N ASP A 56 -17.71 -10.93 7.55
CA ASP A 56 -18.88 -10.05 7.62
C ASP A 56 -18.50 -8.66 8.15
N VAL A 57 -17.82 -8.61 9.31
CA VAL A 57 -17.36 -7.33 9.87
C VAL A 57 -16.38 -6.65 8.93
N ALA A 58 -15.49 -7.41 8.29
CA ALA A 58 -14.54 -6.85 7.34
C ALA A 58 -15.19 -6.19 6.12
N SER A 59 -16.24 -6.82 5.60
CA SER A 59 -16.99 -6.31 4.46
C SER A 59 -17.68 -4.97 4.73
N GLU A 60 -18.09 -4.70 5.98
CA GLU A 60 -18.69 -3.42 6.38
C GLU A 60 -17.71 -2.23 6.26
N TYR A 61 -16.41 -2.51 6.32
CA TYR A 61 -15.35 -1.51 6.20
C TYR A 61 -14.67 -1.54 4.82
N ALA A 62 -15.17 -2.34 3.87
CA ALA A 62 -14.64 -2.35 2.52
C ALA A 62 -14.89 -0.99 1.84
N GLY A 63 -13.81 -0.36 1.36
CA GLY A 63 -13.88 0.93 0.66
C GLY A 63 -14.22 2.14 1.53
N VAL A 64 -14.30 2.00 2.86
CA VAL A 64 -14.46 3.17 3.73
C VAL A 64 -13.17 3.99 3.75
N PRO A 65 -13.26 5.32 3.87
CA PRO A 65 -12.06 6.15 4.00
C PRO A 65 -11.24 5.77 5.24
N THR A 66 -9.92 5.95 5.18
CA THR A 66 -8.97 5.62 6.26
C THR A 66 -9.41 6.13 7.63
N ASN A 67 -9.91 7.36 7.71
CA ASN A 67 -10.35 8.00 8.96
C ASN A 67 -11.58 7.31 9.61
N GLN A 68 -12.27 6.44 8.88
CA GLN A 68 -13.39 5.59 9.33
C GLN A 68 -13.04 4.09 9.33
N GLY A 69 -11.82 3.73 8.91
CA GLY A 69 -11.35 2.35 8.87
C GLY A 69 -11.28 1.72 10.26
N MET A 70 -11.21 0.39 10.31
CA MET A 70 -11.24 -0.39 11.55
C MET A 70 -10.26 0.09 12.63
N MET A 71 -9.04 0.47 12.24
CA MET A 71 -8.03 0.95 13.18
C MET A 71 -8.41 2.35 13.72
N ALA A 72 -8.93 3.24 12.87
CA ALA A 72 -9.35 4.58 13.25
C ALA A 72 -10.48 4.57 14.28
N VAL A 73 -11.43 3.63 14.15
CA VAL A 73 -12.53 3.44 15.11
C VAL A 73 -12.15 2.53 16.29
N GLY A 74 -10.91 2.02 16.32
CA GLY A 74 -10.36 1.20 17.40
C GLY A 74 -10.84 -0.25 17.46
N LEU A 75 -11.32 -0.81 16.35
CA LEU A 75 -11.62 -2.24 16.22
C LEU A 75 -10.36 -3.08 16.06
N THR A 76 -9.32 -2.54 15.40
CA THR A 76 -8.03 -3.20 15.21
C THR A 76 -6.89 -2.33 15.75
N LEU A 77 -5.78 -2.98 16.13
CA LEU A 77 -4.58 -2.31 16.68
C LEU A 77 -3.46 -2.19 15.64
N VAL A 78 -3.49 -3.04 14.62
CA VAL A 78 -2.50 -3.08 13.55
C VAL A 78 -3.25 -3.20 12.23
N SER A 79 -2.82 -2.43 11.25
CA SER A 79 -3.29 -2.47 9.87
C SER A 79 -2.10 -2.31 8.93
N ALA A 80 -2.28 -2.66 7.66
CA ALA A 80 -1.33 -2.34 6.62
C ALA A 80 -2.01 -1.45 5.57
N THR A 81 -1.55 -0.20 5.46
CA THR A 81 -2.05 0.79 4.52
C THR A 81 -0.86 1.60 3.98
N GLY A 82 -1.08 2.42 2.95
CA GLY A 82 -0.05 3.36 2.49
C GLY A 82 0.35 4.34 3.60
N ASP A 83 1.63 4.66 3.71
CA ASP A 83 2.20 5.51 4.76
C ASP A 83 1.54 6.91 4.83
N ASN A 84 1.10 7.42 3.69
CA ASN A 84 0.38 8.70 3.56
C ASN A 84 -0.91 8.77 4.40
N ASN A 85 -1.47 7.63 4.81
CA ASN A 85 -2.66 7.55 5.64
C ASN A 85 -2.42 7.83 7.13
N THR A 86 -1.15 7.93 7.56
CA THR A 86 -0.79 8.01 8.98
C THR A 86 -1.28 9.29 9.64
N SER A 87 -1.21 10.43 8.94
CA SER A 87 -1.71 11.70 9.47
C SER A 87 -3.23 11.68 9.68
N ASP A 88 -3.99 11.20 8.69
CA ASP A 88 -5.45 11.05 8.79
C ASP A 88 -5.85 10.07 9.90
N MET A 89 -5.09 8.97 10.04
CA MET A 89 -5.27 8.00 11.12
C MET A 89 -5.04 8.65 12.48
N GLN A 90 -3.96 9.41 12.65
CA GLN A 90 -3.65 10.10 13.91
C GLN A 90 -4.74 11.12 14.28
N ILE A 91 -5.24 11.90 13.31
CA ILE A 91 -6.35 12.84 13.53
C ILE A 91 -7.59 12.10 14.06
N SER A 92 -7.97 10.98 13.46
CA SER A 92 -9.08 10.17 13.95
C SER A 92 -8.84 9.61 15.35
N LEU A 93 -7.64 9.12 15.63
CA LEU A 93 -7.30 8.59 16.95
C LEU A 93 -7.37 9.68 18.02
N ASP A 94 -6.89 10.89 17.74
CA ASP A 94 -6.95 12.04 18.65
C ASP A 94 -8.40 12.46 18.95
N GLN A 95 -9.22 12.60 17.90
CA GLN A 95 -10.64 12.96 18.03
C GLN A 95 -11.42 11.97 18.89
N ASN A 96 -11.01 10.70 18.88
CA ASN A 96 -11.66 9.64 19.64
C ASN A 96 -10.95 9.31 20.96
N GLY A 97 -9.84 9.98 21.29
CA GLY A 97 -9.05 9.73 22.50
C GLY A 97 -8.42 8.33 22.55
N ARG A 98 -7.95 7.81 21.41
CA ARG A 98 -7.51 6.41 21.22
C ARG A 98 -5.99 6.19 21.16
N GLY A 99 -5.19 7.25 21.28
CA GLY A 99 -3.73 7.16 21.39
C GLY A 99 -2.99 7.57 20.11
N ALA A 100 -1.80 7.01 19.90
CA ALA A 100 -0.93 7.35 18.78
C ALA A 100 -0.74 6.19 17.81
N VAL A 101 -0.55 6.50 16.53
CA VAL A 101 -0.14 5.56 15.48
C VAL A 101 1.35 5.72 15.19
N SER A 102 2.03 4.62 14.86
CA SER A 102 3.39 4.61 14.33
C SER A 102 3.46 3.65 13.15
N MET A 103 4.46 3.83 12.29
CA MET A 103 4.69 2.98 11.12
C MET A 103 5.89 2.06 11.35
N ALA A 104 5.88 0.92 10.66
CA ALA A 104 7.03 0.01 10.60
C ALA A 104 7.28 -0.40 9.15
N PRO A 105 8.54 -0.71 8.77
CA PRO A 105 8.84 -1.30 7.47
C PRO A 105 8.04 -2.59 7.24
N ALA A 106 7.56 -2.78 6.01
CA ALA A 106 6.98 -4.06 5.61
C ALA A 106 8.04 -5.18 5.68
N PRO A 107 7.65 -6.41 6.07
CA PRO A 107 8.58 -7.54 6.14
C PRO A 107 8.86 -8.09 4.74
N THR A 108 9.90 -7.59 4.08
CA THR A 108 10.27 -7.98 2.71
C THR A 108 11.47 -8.92 2.62
N GLY A 109 11.87 -9.54 3.73
CA GLY A 109 13.01 -10.49 3.75
C GLY A 109 14.37 -9.90 3.34
N GLY A 110 14.52 -8.58 3.40
CA GLY A 110 15.74 -7.88 3.01
C GLY A 110 15.72 -7.25 1.61
N ALA A 111 14.59 -7.33 0.90
CA ALA A 111 14.35 -6.62 -0.37
C ALA A 111 13.33 -5.49 -0.16
N PRO A 112 13.64 -4.42 0.59
CA PRO A 112 12.68 -3.34 0.81
C PRO A 112 12.26 -2.73 -0.52
N GLN A 113 10.97 -2.49 -0.68
CA GLN A 113 10.43 -1.77 -1.82
C GLN A 113 9.68 -0.55 -1.32
N VAL A 114 9.70 0.49 -2.15
CA VAL A 114 8.84 1.66 -2.00
C VAL A 114 7.84 1.59 -3.14
N VAL A 115 6.57 1.40 -2.81
CA VAL A 115 5.50 1.35 -3.82
C VAL A 115 5.48 2.70 -4.56
N GLY A 116 5.43 2.62 -5.89
CA GLY A 116 5.61 3.74 -6.80
C GLY A 116 4.84 5.00 -6.42
N ALA A 117 5.57 6.12 -6.40
CA ALA A 117 5.01 7.45 -6.17
C ALA A 117 3.97 7.79 -7.24
N ASN A 118 2.87 8.41 -6.80
CA ASN A 118 1.92 9.05 -7.71
C ASN A 118 2.69 9.94 -8.71
N SER A 119 2.44 9.75 -10.00
CA SER A 119 3.16 10.46 -11.05
C SER A 119 2.27 11.51 -11.71
N TRP A 120 2.87 12.63 -12.12
CA TRP A 120 2.23 13.64 -12.95
C TRP A 120 2.58 13.40 -14.42
N SER A 121 1.56 13.43 -15.29
CA SER A 121 1.73 13.29 -16.73
C SER A 121 1.09 14.47 -17.46
N ILE A 122 1.76 14.95 -18.51
CA ILE A 122 1.20 15.94 -19.44
C ILE A 122 0.63 15.17 -20.64
N ALA A 123 -0.66 15.33 -20.90
CA ALA A 123 -1.30 14.68 -22.05
C ALA A 123 -0.65 15.13 -23.37
N GLU A 124 -0.49 14.21 -24.33
CA GLU A 124 0.12 14.48 -25.62
C GLU A 124 -0.59 15.60 -26.40
N ASN A 125 -1.90 15.73 -26.22
CA ASN A 125 -2.73 16.75 -26.85
C ASN A 125 -2.81 18.08 -26.06
N CYS A 126 -1.99 18.27 -25.02
CA CYS A 126 -1.99 19.49 -24.23
C CYS A 126 -1.57 20.69 -25.09
N THR A 127 -2.45 21.70 -25.19
CA THR A 127 -2.18 22.92 -25.97
C THR A 127 -1.37 23.97 -25.19
N ASN A 128 -1.10 23.72 -23.91
CA ASN A 128 -0.32 24.62 -23.04
C ASN A 128 0.67 23.84 -22.16
N VAL A 129 1.57 23.11 -22.81
CA VAL A 129 2.61 22.29 -22.15
C VAL A 129 3.46 23.12 -21.18
N ALA A 130 3.77 24.37 -21.52
CA ALA A 130 4.60 25.25 -20.69
C ALA A 130 3.95 25.53 -19.33
N ALA A 131 2.65 25.86 -19.30
CA ALA A 131 1.95 26.08 -18.03
C ALA A 131 1.77 24.78 -17.23
N ALA A 132 1.49 23.66 -17.90
CA ALA A 132 1.39 22.36 -17.25
C ALA A 132 2.73 21.95 -16.59
N ALA A 133 3.84 22.12 -17.31
CA ALA A 133 5.18 21.84 -16.79
C ALA A 133 5.54 22.77 -15.63
N ALA A 134 5.22 24.07 -15.71
CA ALA A 134 5.44 25.01 -14.61
C ALA A 134 4.62 24.67 -13.36
N PHE A 135 3.39 24.19 -13.53
CA PHE A 135 2.58 23.71 -12.41
C PHE A 135 3.20 22.48 -11.75
N ILE A 136 3.61 21.48 -12.55
CA ILE A 136 4.28 20.28 -12.04
C ILE A 136 5.57 20.65 -11.31
N ASP A 137 6.39 21.54 -11.89
CA ASP A 137 7.62 22.04 -11.28
C ASP A 137 7.35 22.71 -9.93
N TYR A 138 6.38 23.63 -9.85
CA TYR A 138 5.97 24.21 -8.57
C TYR A 138 5.53 23.15 -7.56
N PHE A 139 4.75 22.16 -8.01
CA PHE A 139 4.23 21.11 -7.13
C PHE A 139 5.33 20.26 -6.51
N ILE A 140 6.37 19.90 -7.28
CA ILE A 140 7.41 18.96 -6.83
C ILE A 140 8.68 19.63 -6.29
N ASN A 141 8.99 20.85 -6.75
CA ASN A 141 10.26 21.54 -6.46
C ASN A 141 10.08 22.78 -5.55
N SER A 142 8.88 23.05 -5.02
CA SER A 142 8.64 24.18 -4.11
C SER A 142 8.45 23.73 -2.66
N SER A 143 9.24 24.30 -1.75
CA SER A 143 9.06 24.11 -0.30
C SER A 143 7.71 24.64 0.19
N GLU A 144 7.23 25.75 -0.40
CA GLU A 144 5.91 26.31 -0.10
C GLU A 144 4.80 25.31 -0.45
N ALA A 145 4.91 24.67 -1.63
CA ALA A 145 3.95 23.65 -2.05
C ALA A 145 4.02 22.42 -1.12
N ALA A 146 5.22 21.97 -0.77
CA ALA A 146 5.42 20.82 0.12
C ALA A 146 4.79 21.03 1.51
N VAL A 147 4.90 22.24 2.08
CA VAL A 147 4.25 22.61 3.35
C VAL A 147 2.73 22.71 3.16
N THR A 148 2.27 23.37 2.09
CA THR A 148 0.83 23.58 1.85
C THR A 148 0.08 22.27 1.59
N LEU A 149 0.69 21.33 0.86
CA LEU A 149 0.11 20.04 0.53
C LEU A 149 0.19 19.05 1.70
N ASP A 150 0.97 19.37 2.74
CA ASP A 150 1.15 18.55 3.93
C ASP A 150 1.49 17.08 3.61
N THR A 151 2.21 16.86 2.50
CA THR A 151 2.59 15.53 1.97
C THR A 151 1.42 14.56 1.73
N GLN A 152 0.19 15.07 1.57
CA GLN A 152 -1.03 14.29 1.35
C GLN A 152 -0.99 13.49 0.04
N THR A 153 -0.20 13.93 -0.93
CA THR A 153 -0.03 13.26 -2.23
C THR A 153 1.24 12.40 -2.32
N GLY A 154 1.98 12.26 -1.22
CA GLY A 154 3.28 11.61 -1.16
C GLY A 154 4.35 12.51 -0.54
N LEU A 155 5.50 11.93 -0.20
CA LEU A 155 6.65 12.72 0.25
C LEU A 155 7.30 13.46 -0.94
N PRO A 156 7.86 14.66 -0.73
CA PRO A 156 8.59 15.35 -1.78
C PRO A 156 9.76 14.50 -2.29
N PRO A 157 9.93 14.35 -3.62
CA PRO A 157 11.03 13.57 -4.17
C PRO A 157 12.39 14.28 -4.05
N VAL A 158 12.39 15.58 -3.75
CA VAL A 158 13.58 16.41 -3.66
C VAL A 158 14.15 16.37 -2.24
N THR A 159 15.35 15.82 -2.08
CA THR A 159 16.00 15.63 -0.76
C THR A 159 16.12 16.92 0.05
N SER A 160 16.45 18.06 -0.58
CA SER A 160 16.56 19.33 0.14
C SER A 160 15.21 19.79 0.71
N ILE A 161 14.11 19.58 -0.02
CA ILE A 161 12.76 19.92 0.46
C ILE A 161 12.36 18.99 1.62
N ALA A 162 12.67 17.69 1.53
CA ALA A 162 12.45 16.77 2.64
C ALA A 162 13.20 17.20 3.90
N GLN A 163 14.46 17.65 3.78
CA GLN A 163 15.25 18.19 4.89
C GLN A 163 14.65 19.47 5.49
N GLU A 164 14.12 20.36 4.65
CA GLU A 164 13.41 21.56 5.10
C GLU A 164 12.14 21.21 5.90
N LEU A 165 11.37 20.21 5.45
CA LEU A 165 10.19 19.72 6.17
C LEU A 165 10.56 19.14 7.55
N VAL A 166 11.66 18.36 7.62
CA VAL A 166 12.15 17.80 8.89
C VAL A 166 12.54 18.91 9.86
N ALA A 167 13.19 19.97 9.38
CA ALA A 167 13.63 21.11 10.18
C ALA A 167 12.51 22.07 10.59
N SER A 168 11.36 22.05 9.91
CA SER A 168 10.24 22.97 10.17
C SER A 168 9.43 22.57 11.42
N ASP A 169 9.13 23.53 12.29
CA ASP A 169 8.24 23.34 13.43
C ASP A 169 6.75 23.31 13.04
N GLU A 170 6.41 23.73 11.81
CA GLU A 170 5.04 23.75 11.29
C GLU A 170 4.58 22.39 10.75
N VAL A 171 5.53 21.46 10.55
CA VAL A 171 5.28 20.14 9.97
C VAL A 171 4.93 19.12 11.05
N ALA A 172 3.87 18.35 10.82
CA ALA A 172 3.41 17.32 11.75
C ALA A 172 4.49 16.26 12.04
N PRO A 173 4.63 15.77 13.29
CA PRO A 173 5.58 14.71 13.63
C PRO A 173 5.47 13.46 12.77
N SER A 174 4.25 13.06 12.38
CA SER A 174 3.98 11.91 11.50
C SER A 174 4.68 12.02 10.15
N ILE A 175 4.79 13.22 9.59
CA ILE A 175 5.49 13.46 8.31
C ILE A 175 6.99 13.29 8.48
N LYS A 176 7.55 13.78 9.59
CA LYS A 176 8.98 13.62 9.91
C LYS A 176 9.35 12.15 10.10
N GLU A 177 8.50 11.38 10.80
CA GLU A 177 8.65 9.93 10.93
C GLU A 177 8.60 9.23 9.57
N ARG A 178 7.71 9.66 8.68
CA ARG A 178 7.60 9.14 7.32
C ARG A 178 8.86 9.38 6.49
N ILE A 179 9.41 10.59 6.56
CA ILE A 179 10.67 10.94 5.89
C ILE A 179 11.81 10.06 6.43
N ALA A 180 11.91 9.92 7.75
CA ALA A 180 12.94 9.06 8.37
C ALA A 180 12.80 7.59 7.96
N LEU A 181 11.57 7.07 7.85
CA LEU A 181 11.30 5.72 7.38
C LEU A 181 11.77 5.54 5.92
N TYR A 182 11.48 6.48 5.03
CA TYR A 182 11.95 6.43 3.65
C TYR A 182 13.48 6.50 3.56
N GLU A 183 14.12 7.36 4.34
CA GLU A 183 15.59 7.42 4.41
C GLU A 183 16.19 6.08 4.87
N GLU A 184 15.59 5.42 5.87
CA GLU A 184 16.00 4.08 6.31
C GLU A 184 15.85 3.03 5.19
N LEU A 185 14.71 3.01 4.50
CA LEU A 185 14.44 2.09 3.40
C LEU A 185 15.43 2.29 2.24
N LEU A 186 15.67 3.55 1.84
CA LEU A 186 16.64 3.90 0.79
C LEU A 186 18.07 3.52 1.20
N ALA A 187 18.47 3.73 2.45
CA ALA A 187 19.76 3.30 2.97
C ALA A 187 19.92 1.77 2.97
N ARG A 188 18.82 1.02 3.06
CA ARG A 188 18.76 -0.44 2.91
C ARG A 188 18.67 -0.90 1.46
N GLY A 189 18.74 0.01 0.49
CA GLY A 189 18.74 -0.30 -0.94
C GLY A 189 17.36 -0.47 -1.55
N ALA A 190 16.32 0.17 -0.97
CA ALA A 190 14.97 0.04 -1.49
C ALA A 190 14.84 0.51 -2.94
N THR A 191 14.07 -0.23 -3.73
CA THR A 191 13.75 0.10 -5.12
C THR A 191 12.32 0.61 -5.25
N VAL A 192 12.06 1.41 -6.28
CA VAL A 192 10.70 1.74 -6.68
C VAL A 192 10.07 0.51 -7.31
N ASP A 193 8.90 0.13 -6.82
CA ASP A 193 8.11 -0.95 -7.41
C ASP A 193 7.26 -0.42 -8.57
N VAL A 194 7.39 -1.04 -9.74
CA VAL A 194 6.67 -0.68 -10.97
C VAL A 194 6.05 -1.94 -11.54
N TRP A 195 4.73 -1.99 -11.54
CA TRP A 195 4.01 -3.14 -12.06
C TRP A 195 3.93 -3.10 -13.59
N PRO A 196 3.95 -4.26 -14.29
CA PRO A 196 3.76 -4.32 -15.73
C PRO A 196 2.41 -3.72 -16.17
N ASP A 197 2.37 -3.24 -17.42
CA ASP A 197 1.15 -2.69 -17.99
C ASP A 197 -0.01 -3.70 -17.94
N GLY A 198 -1.21 -3.19 -17.69
CA GLY A 198 -2.44 -3.99 -17.63
C GLY A 198 -2.50 -5.04 -16.52
N THR A 199 -1.69 -4.90 -15.46
CA THR A 199 -1.82 -5.70 -14.23
C THR A 199 -2.69 -5.03 -13.17
N GLN A 200 -3.09 -3.76 -13.37
CA GLN A 200 -3.85 -3.00 -12.38
C GLN A 200 -5.19 -3.64 -12.00
N GLN A 201 -5.87 -4.35 -12.92
CA GLN A 201 -7.11 -5.06 -12.60
C GLN A 201 -6.91 -6.22 -11.61
N LEU A 202 -5.68 -6.73 -11.47
CA LEU A 202 -5.37 -7.82 -10.53
C LEU A 202 -5.61 -7.40 -9.08
N VAL A 203 -5.56 -6.11 -8.77
CA VAL A 203 -5.86 -5.60 -7.41
C VAL A 203 -7.26 -6.03 -6.98
N THR A 204 -8.27 -5.72 -7.79
CA THR A 204 -9.66 -6.10 -7.47
C THR A 204 -9.86 -7.61 -7.56
N GLN A 205 -9.22 -8.28 -8.52
CA GLN A 205 -9.36 -9.72 -8.69
C GLN A 205 -8.78 -10.50 -7.51
N PHE A 206 -7.63 -10.09 -6.96
CA PHE A 206 -7.04 -10.66 -5.76
C PHE A 206 -7.95 -10.49 -4.54
N THR A 207 -8.53 -9.30 -4.36
CA THR A 207 -9.53 -9.06 -3.30
C THR A 207 -10.71 -10.03 -3.42
N THR A 208 -11.24 -10.22 -4.63
CA THR A 208 -12.34 -11.17 -4.87
C THR A 208 -11.96 -12.60 -4.54
N GLN A 209 -10.75 -13.04 -4.93
CA GLN A 209 -10.27 -14.40 -4.58
C GLN A 209 -10.20 -14.61 -3.06
N TRP A 210 -9.70 -13.62 -2.33
CA TRP A 210 -9.70 -13.66 -0.87
C TRP A 210 -11.12 -13.68 -0.28
N GLU A 211 -12.03 -12.85 -0.77
CA GLU A 211 -13.42 -12.83 -0.30
C GLU A 211 -14.09 -14.19 -0.49
N GLU A 212 -13.90 -14.84 -1.64
CA GLU A 212 -14.41 -16.19 -1.88
C GLU A 212 -13.86 -17.21 -0.88
N VAL A 213 -12.57 -17.14 -0.53
CA VAL A 213 -11.98 -17.99 0.52
C VAL A 213 -12.56 -17.65 1.90
N ALA A 214 -12.59 -16.37 2.26
CA ALA A 214 -13.02 -15.90 3.58
C ALA A 214 -14.49 -16.20 3.89
N PHE A 215 -15.34 -16.22 2.85
CA PHE A 215 -16.74 -16.61 2.95
C PHE A 215 -16.98 -18.12 2.72
N GLY A 216 -15.93 -18.92 2.55
CA GLY A 216 -16.02 -20.37 2.35
C GLY A 216 -16.65 -20.79 1.01
N GLN A 217 -16.59 -19.92 0.01
CA GLN A 217 -17.10 -20.16 -1.34
C GLN A 217 -16.04 -20.81 -2.25
N SER A 218 -14.76 -20.67 -1.90
CA SER A 218 -13.61 -21.29 -2.56
C SER A 218 -12.62 -21.82 -1.53
N THR A 219 -11.73 -22.73 -1.92
CA THR A 219 -10.59 -23.15 -1.08
C THR A 219 -9.37 -22.28 -1.39
N PRO A 220 -8.41 -22.14 -0.46
CA PRO A 220 -7.14 -21.45 -0.72
C PRO A 220 -6.45 -21.93 -2.00
N GLU A 221 -6.46 -23.23 -2.27
CA GLU A 221 -5.90 -23.85 -3.47
C GLU A 221 -6.58 -23.40 -4.75
N ALA A 222 -7.92 -23.47 -4.78
CA ALA A 222 -8.69 -23.10 -5.96
C ALA A 222 -8.60 -21.60 -6.26
N ALA A 223 -8.60 -20.76 -5.21
CA ALA A 223 -8.42 -19.31 -5.34
C ALA A 223 -7.01 -18.95 -5.83
N ALA A 224 -5.97 -19.67 -5.34
CA ALA A 224 -4.60 -19.49 -5.82
C ALA A 224 -4.45 -19.85 -7.30
N ASP A 225 -5.03 -20.98 -7.73
CA ASP A 225 -5.03 -21.41 -9.14
C ASP A 225 -5.74 -20.38 -10.04
N ALA A 226 -6.89 -19.88 -9.60
CA ALA A 226 -7.65 -18.87 -10.33
C ALA A 226 -6.88 -17.54 -10.45
N PHE A 227 -6.24 -17.08 -9.37
CA PHE A 227 -5.47 -15.84 -9.39
C PHE A 227 -4.23 -15.95 -10.29
N ILE A 228 -3.50 -17.07 -10.25
CA ILE A 228 -2.34 -17.29 -11.12
C ILE A 228 -2.76 -17.24 -12.60
N ALA A 229 -3.87 -17.86 -12.96
CA ALA A 229 -4.40 -17.78 -14.33
C ALA A 229 -4.79 -16.33 -14.74
N GLN A 230 -5.27 -15.52 -13.79
CA GLN A 230 -5.56 -14.10 -14.02
C GLN A 230 -4.27 -13.30 -14.25
N VAL A 231 -3.21 -13.56 -13.49
CA VAL A 231 -1.88 -12.96 -13.67
C VAL A 231 -1.34 -13.28 -15.07
N GLU A 232 -1.35 -14.55 -15.46
CA GLU A 232 -0.89 -14.98 -16.79
C GLU A 232 -1.69 -14.31 -17.91
N THR A 233 -3.01 -14.21 -17.74
CA THR A 233 -3.88 -13.51 -18.70
C THR A 233 -3.51 -12.05 -18.82
N ALA A 234 -3.30 -11.35 -17.70
CA ALA A 234 -2.95 -9.93 -17.67
C ALA A 234 -1.60 -9.67 -18.36
N LEU A 235 -0.60 -10.53 -18.12
CA LEU A 235 0.73 -10.39 -18.70
C LEU A 235 0.82 -10.83 -20.18
N SER A 236 -0.11 -11.67 -20.65
CA SER A 236 -0.17 -12.08 -22.07
C SER A 236 -0.78 -11.03 -23.00
N GLY A 237 -1.33 -9.95 -22.45
CA GLY A 237 -2.05 -8.91 -23.19
C GLY A 237 -1.18 -7.90 -23.94
N PHE A 238 0.16 -7.99 -23.84
CA PHE A 238 1.11 -7.04 -24.41
C PHE A 238 2.27 -7.74 -25.14
#